data_AF-H1VW18-F1
#
_entry.id   AF-H1VW18-F1
#
_cell.length_a   1.000
_cell.length_b   1.000
_cell.length_c   1.000
_cell.angle_alpha   90.00
_cell.angle_beta   90.00
_cell.angle_gamma   90.00
#
_symmetry.space_group_name_H-M   'P 1'
#
loop_
_entity.id
_entity.type
_entity.pdbx_description
1 polymer ?
#
loop_
_entity_poly.entity_id
_entity_poly.type
_entity_poly.pdbx_seq_one_letter_code
_entity_poly.pdbx_strand_id
1 'polypeptide(L)'
;MLPATDIEAGLDDIERKAEAGQYKSEYEFQLAIFQLIASAHDGHFAFRGDVFKGFSFRNKLAQDIVSVSRDGVEVPKLYHLAQLQNGTSAPAIVRINGQDAVTLISDLNLKFSGFQDPDSQWNANFRSYASNESFLVVAASLAFQGNKVTLTYDNGEERSEDSFALIRKGANFTGVNSGEDYYNRFCNPESAPKPTPSAPGTMPNQTNPNAPSKPSGPPPPPKPTIEGYPFPVVRDSGANTTAGYFLNGTGYDDVAVLAVSAFAPPDSIDAVEYLTNFQSTVAAFLAKSKETGKKRLVIDVAANGGGFVVAGYELFAQLFPEVTRFQANNLRLSEGIVNLARLAAAIPSNFTPSTPEEKEAIEALSASAVVSNLLPGSIYTPDGQAFTTVDQILAPG
;
A
#
# COMPACT_ATOMS: atom_id res chain seq x y z
N MET A 1 -1.17 -15.01 -13.98
CA MET A 1 0.22 -14.92 -13.50
C MET A 1 0.85 -13.70 -14.12
N LEU A 2 1.58 -12.92 -13.32
CA LEU A 2 2.28 -11.72 -13.80
C LEU A 2 3.58 -12.11 -14.54
N PRO A 3 4.08 -11.26 -15.46
CA PRO A 3 5.33 -11.53 -16.17
C PRO A 3 6.52 -11.61 -15.20
N ALA A 4 7.50 -12.46 -15.51
CA ALA A 4 8.78 -12.42 -14.83
C ALA A 4 9.56 -11.16 -15.25
N THR A 5 10.36 -10.62 -14.34
CA THR A 5 11.24 -9.47 -14.60
C THR A 5 12.66 -9.78 -14.14
N ASP A 6 13.65 -9.20 -14.83
CA ASP A 6 15.06 -9.24 -14.47
C ASP A 6 15.50 -7.82 -14.09
N ILE A 7 15.58 -7.59 -12.78
CA ILE A 7 15.89 -6.28 -12.22
C ILE A 7 17.35 -5.89 -12.50
N GLU A 8 18.28 -6.84 -12.42
CA GLU A 8 19.71 -6.56 -12.63
C GLU A 8 19.97 -6.19 -14.08
N ALA A 9 19.50 -7.02 -15.03
CA ALA A 9 19.66 -6.73 -16.45
C ALA A 9 18.91 -5.45 -16.88
N GLY A 10 17.78 -5.15 -16.23
CA GLY A 10 17.05 -3.90 -16.44
C GLY A 10 17.82 -2.67 -15.96
N LEU A 11 18.50 -2.75 -14.82
CA LEU A 11 19.35 -1.68 -14.30
C LEU A 11 20.57 -1.46 -15.21
N ASP A 12 21.20 -2.54 -15.69
CA ASP A 12 22.31 -2.46 -16.67
C ASP A 12 21.88 -1.77 -17.99
N ASP A 13 20.66 -2.03 -18.46
CA ASP A 13 20.11 -1.34 -19.63
C ASP A 13 19.86 0.15 -19.35
N ILE A 14 19.35 0.48 -18.17
CA ILE A 14 19.12 1.87 -17.76
C ILE A 14 20.45 2.63 -17.66
N GLU A 15 21.48 2.04 -17.04
CA GLU A 15 22.82 2.60 -16.93
C GLU A 15 23.41 2.88 -18.32
N ARG A 16 23.44 1.87 -19.20
CA ARG A 16 23.94 2.02 -20.56
C ARG A 16 23.23 3.14 -21.33
N LYS A 17 21.90 3.24 -21.20
CA LYS A 17 21.10 4.31 -21.83
C LYS A 17 21.44 5.69 -21.29
N ALA A 18 21.68 5.79 -19.98
CA ALA A 18 22.08 7.04 -19.33
C ALA A 18 23.47 7.48 -19.79
N GLU A 19 24.46 6.58 -19.81
CA GLU A 19 25.82 6.86 -20.29
C GLU A 19 25.84 7.28 -21.77
N ALA A 20 24.98 6.66 -22.58
CA ALA A 20 24.82 7.00 -23.98
C ALA A 20 23.98 8.29 -24.23
N GLY A 21 23.53 8.97 -23.18
CA GLY A 21 22.73 10.21 -23.27
C GLY A 21 21.36 10.01 -23.93
N GLN A 22 20.75 8.83 -23.79
CA GLN A 22 19.51 8.47 -24.48
C GLN A 22 18.24 8.95 -23.77
N TYR A 23 18.33 9.39 -22.51
CA TYR A 23 17.21 10.02 -21.80
C TYR A 23 17.17 11.52 -22.10
N LYS A 24 16.00 12.04 -22.46
CA LYS A 24 15.84 13.47 -22.78
C LYS A 24 15.71 14.35 -21.55
N SER A 25 15.43 13.75 -20.39
CA SER A 25 15.23 14.45 -19.14
C SER A 25 15.44 13.52 -17.94
N GLU A 26 15.69 14.13 -16.78
CA GLU A 26 15.71 13.43 -15.48
C GLU A 26 14.41 12.66 -15.21
N TYR A 27 13.28 13.20 -15.69
CA TYR A 27 11.98 12.54 -15.56
C TYR A 27 11.94 11.21 -16.31
N GLU A 28 12.41 11.15 -17.56
CA GLU A 28 12.42 9.90 -18.33
C GLU A 28 13.35 8.85 -17.70
N PHE A 29 14.50 9.29 -17.19
CA PHE A 29 15.46 8.43 -16.50
C PHE A 29 14.86 7.81 -15.23
N GLN A 30 14.37 8.64 -14.30
CA GLN A 30 13.81 8.13 -13.05
C GLN A 30 12.48 7.38 -13.24
N LEU A 31 11.70 7.71 -14.29
CA LEU A 31 10.52 6.92 -14.66
C LEU A 31 10.89 5.52 -15.15
N ALA A 32 12.00 5.37 -15.89
CA ALA A 32 12.48 4.05 -16.30
C ALA A 32 12.85 3.19 -15.08
N ILE A 33 13.53 3.76 -14.08
CA ILE A 33 13.83 3.07 -12.83
C ILE A 33 12.54 2.70 -12.10
N PHE A 34 11.61 3.64 -11.96
CA PHE A 34 10.32 3.39 -11.32
C PHE A 34 9.58 2.21 -11.98
N GLN A 35 9.47 2.20 -13.31
CA GLN A 35 8.76 1.16 -14.05
C GLN A 35 9.45 -0.20 -13.96
N LEU A 36 10.79 -0.24 -13.99
CA LEU A 36 11.54 -1.47 -13.79
C LEU A 36 11.27 -2.05 -12.39
N ILE A 37 11.36 -1.23 -11.35
CA ILE A 37 11.13 -1.67 -9.97
C ILE A 37 9.67 -2.13 -9.78
N ALA A 38 8.70 -1.38 -10.32
CA ALA A 38 7.29 -1.75 -10.28
C ALA A 38 6.98 -3.06 -11.03
N SER A 39 7.78 -3.44 -12.04
CA SER A 39 7.62 -4.70 -12.78
C SER A 39 7.89 -5.95 -11.96
N ALA A 40 8.53 -5.81 -10.78
CA ALA A 40 8.65 -6.91 -9.81
C ALA A 40 7.33 -7.21 -9.10
N HIS A 41 6.36 -6.30 -9.18
CA HIS A 41 5.04 -6.42 -8.58
C HIS A 41 5.08 -6.68 -7.06
N ASP A 42 6.03 -6.06 -6.37
CA ASP A 42 6.19 -6.15 -4.92
C ASP A 42 6.11 -4.77 -4.27
N GLY A 43 5.09 -4.56 -3.44
CA GLY A 43 4.84 -3.30 -2.73
C GLY A 43 5.93 -2.92 -1.73
N HIS A 44 6.78 -3.87 -1.32
CA HIS A 44 7.94 -3.62 -0.46
C HIS A 44 9.22 -3.33 -1.26
N PHE A 45 9.20 -3.58 -2.57
CA PHE A 45 10.28 -3.24 -3.48
C PHE A 45 9.86 -2.03 -4.32
N ALA A 46 10.09 -0.84 -3.77
CA ALA A 46 9.60 0.40 -4.37
C ALA A 46 10.73 1.43 -4.53
N PHE A 47 10.68 2.16 -5.65
CA PHE A 47 11.53 3.31 -5.90
C PHE A 47 10.66 4.55 -6.07
N ARG A 48 11.04 5.64 -5.40
CA ARG A 48 10.41 6.94 -5.57
C ARG A 48 11.48 7.99 -5.84
N GLY A 49 11.71 8.18 -7.13
CA GLY A 49 12.54 9.25 -7.63
C GLY A 49 12.13 10.62 -7.09
N ASP A 50 13.11 11.47 -6.84
CA ASP A 50 12.89 12.83 -6.36
C ASP A 50 12.22 13.73 -7.40
N VAL A 51 12.33 13.38 -8.68
CA VAL A 51 11.64 14.07 -9.79
C VAL A 51 10.12 14.07 -9.59
N PHE A 52 9.58 13.11 -8.82
CA PHE A 52 8.15 12.98 -8.53
C PHE A 52 7.68 13.79 -7.31
N LYS A 53 8.57 14.53 -6.61
CA LYS A 53 8.24 15.25 -5.37
C LYS A 53 7.42 16.52 -5.58
N GLY A 54 7.59 17.22 -6.69
CA GLY A 54 6.99 18.55 -6.91
C GLY A 54 5.50 18.51 -7.20
N PHE A 55 5.06 17.63 -8.08
CA PHE A 55 3.65 17.52 -8.48
C PHE A 55 3.27 16.08 -8.84
N SER A 56 1.97 15.87 -9.05
CA SER A 56 1.41 14.66 -9.62
C SER A 56 0.43 15.02 -10.74
N PHE A 57 0.12 14.09 -11.62
CA PHE A 57 -0.81 14.33 -12.72
C PHE A 57 -2.21 13.87 -12.36
N ARG A 58 -3.21 14.62 -12.82
CA ARG A 58 -4.63 14.43 -12.50
C ARG A 58 -5.51 14.63 -13.72
N ASN A 59 -6.64 13.94 -13.73
CA ASN A 59 -7.71 14.14 -14.68
C ASN A 59 -9.06 13.95 -13.97
N LYS A 60 -9.99 14.93 -14.02
CA LYS A 60 -11.24 14.84 -13.25
C LYS A 60 -12.24 13.90 -13.88
N LEU A 61 -12.32 13.87 -15.21
CA LEU A 61 -13.18 12.95 -15.95
C LEU A 61 -12.97 11.48 -15.55
N ALA A 62 -11.74 11.06 -15.25
CA ALA A 62 -11.47 9.68 -14.86
C ALA A 62 -11.50 9.41 -13.33
N GLN A 63 -11.75 10.41 -12.48
CA GLN A 63 -11.57 10.30 -11.02
C GLN A 63 -12.61 9.47 -10.28
N ASP A 64 -13.84 9.37 -10.79
CA ASP A 64 -14.95 8.69 -10.12
C ASP A 64 -15.35 7.38 -10.82
N ILE A 65 -14.48 6.84 -11.67
CA ILE A 65 -14.73 5.57 -12.33
C ILE A 65 -14.68 4.43 -11.31
N VAL A 66 -15.69 3.56 -11.36
CA VAL A 66 -15.83 2.35 -10.54
C VAL A 66 -16.09 1.14 -11.43
N SER A 67 -15.66 -0.04 -10.97
CA SER A 67 -15.94 -1.33 -11.60
C SER A 67 -17.08 -2.03 -10.86
N VAL A 68 -18.24 -2.19 -11.50
CA VAL A 68 -19.46 -2.68 -10.84
C VAL A 68 -20.16 -3.73 -11.71
N SER A 69 -20.54 -4.85 -11.09
CA SER A 69 -21.55 -5.79 -11.60
C SER A 69 -22.91 -5.38 -11.05
N ARG A 70 -23.92 -5.16 -11.91
CA ARG A 70 -25.20 -4.61 -11.46
C ARG A 70 -26.09 -5.63 -10.75
N ASP A 71 -25.91 -6.90 -11.05
CA ASP A 71 -26.69 -8.02 -10.48
C ASP A 71 -25.82 -8.96 -9.61
N GLY A 72 -24.52 -8.70 -9.51
CA GLY A 72 -23.57 -9.57 -8.80
C GLY A 72 -23.25 -10.87 -9.53
N VAL A 73 -23.68 -11.02 -10.79
CA VAL A 73 -23.51 -12.22 -11.63
C VAL A 73 -22.82 -11.85 -12.95
N GLU A 74 -23.21 -10.74 -13.58
CA GLU A 74 -22.59 -10.25 -14.80
C GLU A 74 -21.14 -9.82 -14.55
N VAL A 75 -20.32 -9.89 -15.59
CA VAL A 75 -18.95 -9.37 -15.54
C VAL A 75 -19.00 -7.87 -15.21
N PRO A 76 -18.26 -7.39 -14.20
CA PRO A 76 -18.23 -5.97 -13.86
C PRO A 76 -17.88 -5.09 -15.06
N LYS A 77 -18.58 -3.96 -15.17
CA LYS A 77 -18.30 -2.92 -16.17
C LYS A 77 -17.90 -1.63 -15.48
N LEU A 78 -17.30 -0.72 -16.24
CA LEU A 78 -16.82 0.56 -15.75
C LEU A 78 -17.91 1.63 -15.87
N TYR A 79 -18.13 2.39 -14.80
CA TYR A 79 -19.12 3.47 -14.75
C TYR A 79 -18.61 4.64 -13.94
N HIS A 80 -19.20 5.83 -14.13
CA HIS A 80 -19.06 6.90 -13.16
C HIS A 80 -19.90 6.60 -11.92
N LEU A 81 -19.28 6.67 -10.73
CA LEU A 81 -19.96 6.44 -9.46
C LEU A 81 -21.15 7.38 -9.28
N ALA A 82 -21.01 8.65 -9.66
CA ALA A 82 -22.08 9.64 -9.55
C ALA A 82 -23.32 9.28 -10.37
N GLN A 83 -23.18 8.53 -11.47
CA GLN A 83 -24.30 8.12 -12.32
C GLN A 83 -25.05 6.91 -11.76
N LEU A 84 -24.37 6.06 -10.99
CA LEU A 84 -24.98 4.89 -10.34
C LEU A 84 -25.83 5.28 -9.13
N GLN A 85 -25.45 6.33 -8.40
CA GLN A 85 -26.19 6.82 -7.23
C GLN A 85 -27.58 7.38 -7.57
N ASN A 86 -27.81 7.77 -8.83
CA ASN A 86 -29.05 8.39 -9.28
C ASN A 86 -30.10 7.39 -9.82
N GLY A 87 -29.85 6.08 -9.76
CA GLY A 87 -30.79 5.04 -10.20
C GLY A 87 -31.01 4.98 -11.73
N THR A 88 -30.18 5.68 -12.50
CA THR A 88 -30.23 5.72 -13.97
C THR A 88 -29.48 4.53 -14.61
N SER A 89 -29.91 4.11 -15.80
CA SER A 89 -29.11 3.24 -16.67
C SER A 89 -27.91 4.03 -17.20
N ALA A 90 -26.83 4.07 -16.41
CA ALA A 90 -25.58 4.72 -16.81
C ALA A 90 -24.95 3.98 -17.99
N PRO A 91 -24.46 4.67 -19.04
CA PRO A 91 -23.71 3.99 -20.09
C PRO A 91 -22.36 3.52 -19.54
N ALA A 92 -21.92 2.33 -19.95
CA ALA A 92 -20.63 1.79 -19.50
C ALA A 92 -19.48 2.43 -20.27
N ILE A 93 -18.34 2.65 -19.61
CA ILE A 93 -17.10 3.09 -20.25
C ILE A 93 -16.45 1.85 -20.88
N VAL A 94 -16.25 1.89 -22.20
CA VAL A 94 -15.70 0.77 -22.96
C VAL A 94 -14.30 1.06 -23.51
N ARG A 95 -13.93 2.33 -23.68
CA ARG A 95 -12.58 2.72 -24.11
C ARG A 95 -12.06 3.91 -23.32
N ILE A 96 -10.75 3.92 -23.13
CA ILE A 96 -9.99 5.05 -22.59
C ILE A 96 -8.89 5.36 -23.60
N ASN A 97 -8.81 6.63 -24.03
CA ASN A 97 -7.87 7.11 -25.05
C ASN A 97 -7.90 6.28 -26.34
N GLY A 98 -9.10 5.85 -26.73
CA GLY A 98 -9.29 5.04 -27.93
C GLY A 98 -8.70 3.63 -27.83
N GLN A 99 -8.38 3.11 -26.65
CA GLN A 99 -8.03 1.70 -26.39
C GLN A 99 -9.12 1.05 -25.54
N ASP A 100 -9.28 -0.28 -25.65
CA ASP A 100 -10.17 -1.02 -24.74
C ASP A 100 -9.82 -0.71 -23.28
N ALA A 101 -10.84 -0.37 -22.48
CA ALA A 101 -10.61 0.18 -21.14
C ALA A 101 -9.96 -0.83 -20.19
N VAL A 102 -10.40 -2.10 -20.23
CA VAL A 102 -9.85 -3.18 -19.38
C VAL A 102 -8.39 -3.44 -19.75
N THR A 103 -8.09 -3.45 -21.05
CA THR A 103 -6.74 -3.65 -21.57
C THR A 103 -5.80 -2.53 -21.12
N LEU A 104 -6.21 -1.26 -21.31
CA LEU A 104 -5.39 -0.12 -20.89
C LEU A 104 -5.12 -0.15 -19.37
N ILE A 105 -6.12 -0.42 -18.55
CA ILE A 105 -5.97 -0.46 -17.09
C ILE A 105 -5.01 -1.58 -16.69
N SER A 106 -5.15 -2.76 -17.28
CA SER A 106 -4.24 -3.89 -17.05
C SER A 106 -2.80 -3.56 -17.45
N ASP A 107 -2.59 -2.94 -18.61
CA ASP A 107 -1.27 -2.53 -19.10
C ASP A 107 -0.61 -1.47 -18.22
N LEU A 108 -1.40 -0.55 -17.66
CA LEU A 108 -0.91 0.44 -16.71
C LEU A 108 -0.59 -0.20 -15.36
N ASN A 109 -1.39 -1.16 -14.91
CA ASN A 109 -1.10 -1.91 -13.69
C ASN A 109 0.24 -2.65 -13.78
N LEU A 110 0.57 -3.22 -14.94
CA LEU A 110 1.88 -3.85 -15.16
C LEU A 110 3.08 -2.89 -15.01
N LYS A 111 2.86 -1.59 -15.17
CA LYS A 111 3.92 -0.56 -15.12
C LYS A 111 3.95 0.22 -13.82
N PHE A 112 2.83 0.25 -13.10
CA PHE A 112 2.60 1.18 -11.99
C PHE A 112 1.96 0.53 -10.76
N SER A 113 1.82 -0.80 -10.70
CA SER A 113 1.24 -1.48 -9.55
C SER A 113 2.25 -2.39 -8.86
N GLY A 114 2.33 -2.26 -7.54
CA GLY A 114 3.17 -3.10 -6.66
C GLY A 114 2.43 -4.31 -6.08
N PHE A 115 1.21 -4.63 -6.51
CA PHE A 115 0.52 -5.82 -6.01
C PHE A 115 0.93 -7.08 -6.78
N GLN A 116 1.19 -8.17 -6.04
CA GLN A 116 1.68 -9.45 -6.55
C GLN A 116 0.62 -10.26 -7.31
N ASP A 117 -0.64 -9.82 -7.29
CA ASP A 117 -1.79 -10.53 -7.82
C ASP A 117 -2.62 -9.62 -8.75
N PRO A 118 -2.97 -10.06 -9.98
CA PRO A 118 -3.74 -9.25 -10.94
C PRO A 118 -5.07 -8.73 -10.40
N ASP A 119 -5.79 -9.50 -9.58
CA ASP A 119 -7.08 -9.09 -9.04
C ASP A 119 -6.89 -7.98 -7.99
N SER A 120 -5.83 -8.08 -7.19
CA SER A 120 -5.41 -7.03 -6.26
C SER A 120 -4.98 -5.76 -7.00
N GLN A 121 -4.26 -5.88 -8.11
CA GLN A 121 -3.92 -4.74 -8.97
C GLN A 121 -5.19 -4.07 -9.52
N TRP A 122 -6.16 -4.85 -10.00
CA TRP A 122 -7.44 -4.35 -10.51
C TRP A 122 -8.21 -3.62 -9.40
N ASN A 123 -8.43 -4.27 -8.26
CA ASN A 123 -9.21 -3.72 -7.15
C ASN A 123 -8.63 -2.43 -6.58
N ALA A 124 -7.30 -2.26 -6.60
CA ALA A 124 -6.63 -1.05 -6.12
C ALA A 124 -6.96 0.21 -6.93
N ASN A 125 -7.43 0.07 -8.17
CA ASN A 125 -7.78 1.21 -9.04
C ASN A 125 -9.12 1.84 -8.68
N PHE A 126 -10.03 1.11 -8.02
CA PHE A 126 -11.42 1.53 -7.88
C PHE A 126 -11.79 1.83 -6.44
N ARG A 127 -12.48 2.96 -6.27
CA ARG A 127 -13.08 3.31 -4.99
C ARG A 127 -14.12 2.26 -4.57
N SER A 128 -14.10 1.90 -3.30
CA SER A 128 -15.09 1.04 -2.64
C SER A 128 -15.52 1.65 -1.30
N TYR A 129 -16.43 0.97 -0.58
CA TYR A 129 -16.77 1.36 0.79
C TYR A 129 -15.59 1.19 1.75
N ALA A 130 -14.72 0.21 1.49
CA ALA A 130 -13.55 -0.07 2.32
C ALA A 130 -12.32 0.79 1.94
N SER A 131 -12.23 1.25 0.69
CA SER A 131 -11.20 2.19 0.21
C SER A 131 -11.85 3.38 -0.50
N ASN A 132 -11.91 4.53 0.16
CA ASN A 132 -12.51 5.74 -0.42
C ASN A 132 -11.53 6.56 -1.30
N GLU A 133 -10.24 6.19 -1.34
CA GLU A 133 -9.15 6.95 -1.97
C GLU A 133 -8.39 6.12 -3.03
N SER A 134 -9.10 5.30 -3.78
CA SER A 134 -8.56 4.55 -4.92
C SER A 134 -8.82 5.27 -6.24
N PHE A 135 -7.82 5.30 -7.12
CA PHE A 135 -7.88 5.99 -8.40
C PHE A 135 -7.22 5.15 -9.49
N LEU A 136 -7.77 5.24 -10.69
CA LEU A 136 -7.09 4.77 -11.91
C LEU A 136 -5.80 5.55 -12.14
N VAL A 137 -4.79 4.88 -12.70
CA VAL A 137 -3.52 5.51 -13.10
C VAL A 137 -3.75 6.70 -14.05
N VAL A 138 -4.69 6.59 -14.99
CA VAL A 138 -5.07 7.69 -15.89
C VAL A 138 -5.75 8.87 -15.19
N ALA A 139 -6.34 8.65 -14.01
CA ALA A 139 -7.03 9.67 -13.23
C ALA A 139 -6.08 10.38 -12.26
N ALA A 140 -5.14 9.64 -11.67
CA ALA A 140 -4.19 10.13 -10.70
C ALA A 140 -2.90 9.29 -10.77
N SER A 141 -1.77 9.91 -11.16
CA SER A 141 -0.48 9.21 -11.21
C SER A 141 0.70 10.15 -10.96
N LEU A 142 1.82 9.58 -10.53
CA LEU A 142 3.12 10.26 -10.56
C LEU A 142 3.67 10.42 -11.97
N ALA A 143 3.38 9.43 -12.82
CA ALA A 143 3.79 9.45 -14.21
C ALA A 143 2.73 10.14 -15.08
N PHE A 144 3.20 10.95 -16.01
CA PHE A 144 2.38 11.61 -17.01
C PHE A 144 1.73 10.59 -17.94
N GLN A 145 0.39 10.56 -17.97
CA GLN A 145 -0.41 9.63 -18.79
C GLN A 145 -0.90 10.27 -20.11
N GLY A 146 -0.41 11.45 -20.44
CA GLY A 146 -0.86 12.26 -21.58
C GLY A 146 -1.62 13.52 -21.17
N ASN A 147 -1.71 14.46 -22.10
CA ASN A 147 -2.29 15.79 -21.88
C ASN A 147 -3.83 15.79 -21.84
N LYS A 148 -4.49 14.73 -22.31
CA LYS A 148 -5.94 14.62 -22.38
C LYS A 148 -6.36 13.17 -22.12
N VAL A 149 -7.45 12.99 -21.37
CA VAL A 149 -8.14 11.70 -21.27
C VAL A 149 -9.41 11.76 -22.09
N THR A 150 -9.67 10.73 -22.90
CA THR A 150 -10.92 10.56 -23.66
C THR A 150 -11.58 9.26 -23.25
N LEU A 151 -12.84 9.32 -22.82
CA LEU A 151 -13.67 8.16 -22.51
C LEU A 151 -14.67 7.94 -23.64
N THR A 152 -14.77 6.71 -24.14
CA THR A 152 -15.83 6.28 -25.06
C THR A 152 -16.76 5.34 -24.31
N TYR A 153 -18.06 5.56 -24.47
CA TYR A 153 -19.11 4.82 -23.78
C TYR A 153 -19.80 3.79 -24.72
N ASP A 154 -20.48 2.80 -24.14
CA ASP A 154 -21.18 1.73 -24.88
C ASP A 154 -22.35 2.23 -25.75
N ASN A 155 -22.88 3.41 -25.45
CA ASN A 155 -23.88 4.11 -26.24
C ASN A 155 -23.27 4.92 -27.41
N GLY A 156 -21.95 4.91 -27.58
CA GLY A 156 -21.22 5.65 -28.62
C GLY A 156 -20.89 7.11 -28.28
N GLU A 157 -21.27 7.61 -27.10
CA GLU A 157 -20.86 8.93 -26.63
C GLU A 157 -19.34 8.97 -26.37
N GLU A 158 -18.73 10.14 -26.55
CA GLU A 158 -17.35 10.40 -26.16
C GLU A 158 -17.25 11.66 -25.31
N ARG A 159 -16.40 11.62 -24.29
CA ARG A 159 -16.06 12.78 -23.47
C ARG A 159 -14.55 12.90 -23.34
N SER A 160 -14.05 14.13 -23.35
CA SER A 160 -12.64 14.39 -23.10
C SER A 160 -12.45 15.48 -22.06
N GLU A 161 -11.36 15.38 -21.29
CA GLU A 161 -10.89 16.44 -20.41
C GLU A 161 -9.36 16.49 -20.42
N ASP A 162 -8.81 17.70 -20.34
CA ASP A 162 -7.38 17.91 -20.23
C ASP A 162 -6.85 17.44 -18.88
N SER A 163 -5.71 16.76 -18.90
CA SER A 163 -4.95 16.43 -17.70
C SER A 163 -4.24 17.66 -17.16
N PHE A 164 -4.07 17.74 -15.84
CA PHE A 164 -3.39 18.84 -15.18
C PHE A 164 -2.39 18.35 -14.14
N ALA A 165 -1.38 19.17 -13.83
CA ALA A 165 -0.46 18.93 -12.73
C ALA A 165 -1.05 19.50 -11.43
N LEU A 166 -1.07 18.68 -10.39
CA LEU A 166 -1.41 19.06 -9.03
C LEU A 166 -0.13 19.17 -8.20
N ILE A 167 0.21 20.39 -7.79
CA ILE A 167 1.34 20.67 -6.91
C ILE A 167 1.12 19.94 -5.58
N ARG A 168 2.12 19.16 -5.16
CA ARG A 168 2.05 18.40 -3.91
C ARG A 168 2.11 19.35 -2.71
N LYS A 169 1.39 18.99 -1.65
CA LYS A 169 1.43 19.74 -0.39
C LYS A 169 2.88 19.80 0.13
N GLY A 170 3.35 21.00 0.45
CA GLY A 170 4.73 21.24 0.92
C GLY A 170 5.76 21.44 -0.19
N ALA A 171 5.42 21.23 -1.46
CA ALA A 171 6.31 21.53 -2.57
C ALA A 171 6.38 23.05 -2.82
N ASN A 172 7.59 23.60 -2.87
CA ASN A 172 7.83 25.03 -3.08
C ASN A 172 8.33 25.29 -4.50
N PHE A 173 7.48 25.91 -5.33
CA PHE A 173 7.81 26.30 -6.71
C PHE A 173 8.31 27.74 -6.83
N THR A 174 8.57 28.43 -5.72
CA THR A 174 9.13 29.79 -5.76
C THR A 174 10.48 29.78 -6.48
N GLY A 175 10.56 30.54 -7.57
CA GLY A 175 11.76 30.64 -8.41
C GLY A 175 11.94 29.49 -9.40
N VAL A 176 10.98 28.56 -9.53
CA VAL A 176 11.04 27.46 -10.50
C VAL A 176 10.35 27.88 -11.79
N ASN A 177 11.14 28.22 -12.82
CA ASN A 177 10.63 28.69 -14.12
C ASN A 177 11.08 27.80 -15.30
N SER A 178 11.96 26.84 -15.05
CA SER A 178 12.52 25.93 -16.04
C SER A 178 12.71 24.51 -15.46
N GLY A 179 13.02 23.54 -16.32
CA GLY A 179 13.39 22.19 -15.89
C GLY A 179 14.68 22.16 -15.05
N GLU A 180 15.63 23.06 -15.34
CA GLU A 180 16.87 23.21 -14.57
C GLU A 180 16.61 23.75 -13.16
N ASP A 181 15.74 24.75 -13.02
CA ASP A 181 15.31 25.23 -11.70
C ASP A 181 14.60 24.13 -10.90
N TYR A 182 13.78 23.31 -11.58
CA TYR A 182 13.11 22.17 -10.96
C TYR A 182 14.12 21.15 -10.45
N TYR A 183 15.09 20.75 -11.28
CA TYR A 183 16.15 19.83 -10.90
C TYR A 183 16.92 20.37 -9.69
N ASN A 184 17.36 21.62 -9.73
CA ASN A 184 18.08 22.26 -8.64
C ASN A 184 17.27 22.33 -7.34
N ARG A 185 15.95 22.51 -7.45
CA ARG A 185 15.05 22.59 -6.28
C ARG A 185 14.72 21.23 -5.67
N PHE A 186 14.47 20.21 -6.49
CA PHE A 186 13.85 18.96 -6.04
C PHE A 186 14.76 17.74 -6.16
N CYS A 187 15.65 17.73 -7.15
CA CYS A 187 16.47 16.56 -7.52
C CYS A 187 17.94 16.69 -7.12
N ASN A 188 18.42 17.90 -6.83
CA ASN A 188 19.84 18.10 -6.52
C ASN A 188 20.23 17.36 -5.22
N PRO A 189 21.10 16.34 -5.30
CA PRO A 189 21.50 15.55 -4.13
C PRO A 189 22.26 16.38 -3.10
N GLU A 190 22.96 17.44 -3.52
CA GLU A 190 23.65 18.36 -2.60
C GLU A 190 22.69 19.23 -1.78
N SER A 191 21.45 19.37 -2.27
CA SER A 191 20.37 20.13 -1.62
C SER A 191 19.37 19.22 -0.91
N ALA A 192 19.59 17.91 -0.89
CA ALA A 192 18.68 16.96 -0.26
C ALA A 192 18.65 17.18 1.27
N PRO A 193 17.48 17.43 1.88
CA PRO A 193 17.37 17.40 3.33
C PRO A 193 17.78 16.02 3.86
N LYS A 194 18.44 15.98 5.03
CA LYS A 194 18.82 14.72 5.70
C LYS A 194 17.61 13.77 5.75
N PRO A 195 17.78 12.48 5.43
CA PRO A 195 16.69 11.52 5.48
C PRO A 195 16.08 11.53 6.88
N THR A 196 14.76 11.70 6.96
CA THR A 196 14.02 11.43 8.19
C THR A 196 13.70 9.94 8.19
N PRO A 197 13.98 9.19 9.27
CA PRO A 197 13.57 7.79 9.36
C PRO A 197 12.08 7.69 9.09
N SER A 198 11.72 7.05 7.98
CA SER A 198 10.32 6.77 7.64
C SER A 198 9.93 5.47 8.35
N ALA A 199 8.75 5.43 8.96
CA ALA A 199 8.24 4.22 9.58
C ALA A 199 8.12 3.09 8.51
N PRO A 200 8.66 1.89 8.77
CA PRO A 200 8.44 0.73 7.91
C PRO A 200 6.94 0.42 7.78
N GLY A 201 6.47 0.17 6.56
CA GLY A 201 5.14 -0.42 6.34
C GLY A 201 4.00 0.55 6.02
N THR A 202 4.24 1.85 5.87
CA THR A 202 3.24 2.71 5.22
C THR A 202 3.38 2.59 3.71
N MET A 203 2.56 1.72 3.10
CA MET A 203 2.21 1.84 1.69
C MET A 203 1.77 3.28 1.46
N PRO A 204 2.50 4.09 0.68
CA PRO A 204 1.89 5.30 0.21
C PRO A 204 1.13 4.81 -1.01
N ASN A 205 -0.19 4.68 -0.88
CA ASN A 205 -1.10 4.52 -2.02
C ASN A 205 -0.51 5.33 -3.18
N GLN A 206 -0.13 4.65 -4.28
CA GLN A 206 0.77 5.23 -5.30
C GLN A 206 0.14 6.46 -5.99
N THR A 207 -1.12 6.74 -5.68
CA THR A 207 -1.93 7.82 -6.20
C THR A 207 -2.35 8.85 -5.15
N ASN A 208 -2.02 8.70 -3.85
CA ASN A 208 -2.53 9.58 -2.80
C ASN A 208 -1.48 10.56 -2.21
N PRO A 209 -1.39 11.80 -2.73
CA PRO A 209 -0.54 12.87 -2.18
C PRO A 209 -1.20 13.61 -1.02
N ASN A 210 -2.45 13.28 -0.66
CA ASN A 210 -3.20 13.93 0.42
C ASN A 210 -3.35 13.00 1.63
N ALA A 211 -2.23 12.59 2.22
CA ALA A 211 -2.29 12.16 3.61
C ALA A 211 -2.83 13.35 4.44
N PRO A 212 -3.94 13.19 5.19
CA PRO A 212 -4.46 14.24 6.04
C PRO A 212 -3.37 14.71 7.00
N SER A 213 -3.15 16.01 7.11
CA SER A 213 -2.29 16.53 8.18
C SER A 213 -2.92 16.26 9.53
N LYS A 214 -2.11 15.78 10.48
CA LYS A 214 -2.46 15.58 11.89
C LYS A 214 -3.23 16.80 12.40
N PRO A 215 -4.52 16.67 12.82
CA PRO A 215 -5.24 17.77 13.43
C PRO A 215 -4.51 18.20 14.71
N SER A 216 -4.21 19.49 14.83
CA SER A 216 -3.73 20.08 16.08
C SER A 216 -4.94 20.38 16.96
N GLY A 217 -5.30 19.44 17.84
CA GLY A 217 -6.38 19.60 18.81
C GLY A 217 -6.67 18.31 19.57
N PRO A 218 -7.41 18.37 20.70
CA PRO A 218 -7.92 17.17 21.34
C PRO A 218 -8.73 16.34 20.32
N PRO A 219 -8.62 15.00 20.31
CA PRO A 219 -9.40 14.19 19.40
C PRO A 219 -10.90 14.50 19.58
N PRO A 220 -11.68 14.67 18.49
CA PRO A 220 -13.12 14.74 18.61
C PRO A 220 -13.64 13.47 19.31
N PRO A 221 -14.79 13.54 20.01
CA PRO A 221 -15.37 12.35 20.63
C PRO A 221 -15.56 11.25 19.58
N PRO A 222 -15.36 9.96 19.93
CA PRO A 222 -15.48 8.86 18.99
C PRO A 222 -16.85 8.89 18.31
N LYS A 223 -16.86 8.91 16.97
CA LYS A 223 -18.11 8.75 16.21
C LYS A 223 -18.74 7.39 16.56
N PRO A 224 -20.08 7.30 16.63
CA PRO A 224 -20.74 6.04 16.99
C PRO A 224 -20.45 4.90 16.00
N THR A 225 -20.12 5.22 14.75
CA THR A 225 -19.77 4.27 13.70
C THR A 225 -18.40 4.57 13.08
N ILE A 226 -17.86 3.60 12.36
CA ILE A 226 -16.77 3.80 11.39
C ILE A 226 -17.41 4.36 10.11
N GLU A 227 -16.75 5.29 9.43
CA GLU A 227 -17.28 5.87 8.19
C GLU A 227 -17.54 4.77 7.15
N GLY A 228 -18.72 4.76 6.55
CA GLY A 228 -19.14 3.72 5.59
C GLY A 228 -19.68 2.43 6.22
N TYR A 229 -19.58 2.26 7.54
CA TYR A 229 -20.03 1.06 8.25
C TYR A 229 -21.24 1.32 9.16
N PRO A 230 -22.08 0.30 9.44
CA PRO A 230 -23.22 0.40 10.35
C PRO A 230 -22.78 0.47 11.82
N PHE A 231 -23.74 0.42 12.74
CA PHE A 231 -23.46 0.33 14.18
C PHE A 231 -22.79 -1.01 14.53
N PRO A 232 -21.61 -0.98 15.16
CA PRO A 232 -20.92 -2.19 15.54
C PRO A 232 -21.50 -2.81 16.82
N VAL A 233 -21.42 -4.13 16.89
CA VAL A 233 -21.72 -4.94 18.08
C VAL A 233 -20.55 -4.90 19.06
N VAL A 234 -19.33 -4.85 18.53
CA VAL A 234 -18.04 -4.68 19.20
C VAL A 234 -17.14 -3.85 18.27
N ARG A 235 -16.35 -2.93 18.81
CA ARG A 235 -15.40 -2.07 18.08
C ARG A 235 -14.15 -1.89 18.92
N ASP A 236 -13.01 -1.75 18.26
CA ASP A 236 -11.78 -1.30 18.91
C ASP A 236 -11.96 0.05 19.64
N SER A 237 -11.03 0.37 20.53
CA SER A 237 -11.14 1.54 21.42
C SER A 237 -10.70 2.86 20.81
N GLY A 238 -10.36 2.90 19.51
CA GLY A 238 -10.00 4.17 18.87
C GLY A 238 -9.22 4.07 17.56
N ALA A 239 -8.63 2.92 17.23
CA ALA A 239 -7.95 2.73 15.95
C ALA A 239 -8.91 2.82 14.76
N ASN A 240 -10.18 2.43 14.97
CA ASN A 240 -11.24 2.37 13.96
C ASN A 240 -10.88 1.46 12.79
N THR A 241 -10.16 0.38 13.07
CA THR A 241 -9.69 -0.60 12.09
C THR A 241 -10.28 -1.99 12.32
N THR A 242 -10.87 -2.26 13.48
CA THR A 242 -11.45 -3.57 13.83
C THR A 242 -12.83 -3.41 14.45
N ALA A 243 -13.84 -3.99 13.81
CA ALA A 243 -15.21 -3.94 14.29
C ALA A 243 -16.01 -5.18 13.86
N GLY A 244 -16.91 -5.61 14.74
CA GLY A 244 -17.81 -6.74 14.52
C GLY A 244 -19.25 -6.29 14.37
N TYR A 245 -19.98 -6.91 13.44
CA TYR A 245 -21.35 -6.55 13.06
C TYR A 245 -22.25 -7.77 13.01
N PHE A 246 -23.52 -7.56 13.37
CA PHE A 246 -24.60 -8.47 13.02
C PHE A 246 -25.46 -7.81 11.97
N LEU A 247 -25.72 -8.55 10.89
CA LEU A 247 -26.50 -8.05 9.77
C LEU A 247 -28.00 -8.12 10.10
N ASN A 248 -28.74 -7.11 9.66
CA ASN A 248 -30.19 -7.10 9.73
C ASN A 248 -30.77 -7.56 8.39
N GLY A 249 -31.81 -8.39 8.44
CA GLY A 249 -32.54 -8.82 7.24
C GLY A 249 -32.78 -10.32 7.21
N THR A 250 -33.78 -10.73 6.43
CA THR A 250 -34.15 -12.15 6.28
C THR A 250 -32.98 -12.96 5.75
N GLY A 251 -32.62 -14.02 6.47
CA GLY A 251 -31.54 -14.93 6.08
C GLY A 251 -30.15 -14.56 6.59
N TYR A 252 -30.00 -13.47 7.36
CA TYR A 252 -28.73 -13.11 7.98
C TYR A 252 -28.67 -13.39 9.50
N ASP A 253 -29.72 -13.99 10.06
CA ASP A 253 -29.83 -14.26 11.50
C ASP A 253 -28.67 -15.12 12.03
N ASP A 254 -28.08 -15.98 11.18
CA ASP A 254 -26.98 -16.87 11.51
C ASP A 254 -25.59 -16.35 11.09
N VAL A 255 -25.50 -15.13 10.55
CA VAL A 255 -24.26 -14.53 10.05
C VAL A 255 -23.71 -13.46 11.01
N ALA A 256 -22.41 -13.52 11.26
CA ALA A 256 -21.61 -12.48 11.88
C ALA A 256 -20.57 -11.95 10.87
N VAL A 257 -20.24 -10.67 10.93
CA VAL A 257 -19.21 -10.05 10.07
C VAL A 257 -18.16 -9.40 10.96
N LEU A 258 -16.90 -9.83 10.83
CA LEU A 258 -15.74 -9.17 11.43
C LEU A 258 -15.02 -8.38 10.35
N ALA A 259 -15.05 -7.05 10.42
CA ALA A 259 -14.26 -6.18 9.55
C ALA A 259 -12.92 -5.85 10.19
N VAL A 260 -11.84 -6.07 9.45
CA VAL A 260 -10.46 -5.72 9.80
C VAL A 260 -9.86 -4.94 8.64
N SER A 261 -9.94 -3.61 8.70
CA SER A 261 -9.49 -2.72 7.62
C SER A 261 -7.99 -2.37 7.68
N ALA A 262 -7.30 -2.69 8.78
CA ALA A 262 -5.85 -2.64 8.88
C ALA A 262 -5.32 -3.51 10.02
N PHE A 263 -4.10 -4.03 9.87
CA PHE A 263 -3.34 -4.71 10.93
C PHE A 263 -2.35 -3.77 11.66
N ALA A 264 -2.51 -2.46 11.49
CA ALA A 264 -1.73 -1.45 12.16
C ALA A 264 -2.63 -0.29 12.64
N PRO A 265 -2.24 0.40 13.72
CA PRO A 265 -2.94 1.59 14.17
C PRO A 265 -2.54 2.82 13.35
N PRO A 266 -3.32 3.91 13.44
CA PRO A 266 -2.82 5.25 13.14
C PRO A 266 -1.61 5.61 14.04
N ASP A 267 -0.70 6.47 13.56
CA ASP A 267 0.53 6.90 14.26
C ASP A 267 0.32 7.49 15.67
N SER A 268 -0.91 7.86 16.02
CA SER A 268 -1.26 8.39 17.33
C SER A 268 -1.47 7.33 18.41
N ILE A 269 -1.50 6.05 18.07
CA ILE A 269 -1.76 4.94 19.00
C ILE A 269 -0.53 4.05 19.06
N ASP A 270 -0.13 3.69 20.28
CA ASP A 270 1.02 2.83 20.52
C ASP A 270 0.80 1.40 19.98
N ALA A 271 1.88 0.76 19.52
CA ALA A 271 1.82 -0.57 18.92
C ALA A 271 1.35 -1.65 19.90
N VAL A 272 1.79 -1.61 21.16
CA VAL A 272 1.41 -2.59 22.20
C VAL A 272 -0.03 -2.37 22.64
N GLU A 273 -0.43 -1.10 22.80
CA GLU A 273 -1.82 -0.73 23.05
C GLU A 273 -2.74 -1.27 21.94
N TYR A 274 -2.38 -1.03 20.68
CA TYR A 274 -3.11 -1.53 19.53
C TYR A 274 -3.22 -3.05 19.53
N LEU A 275 -2.12 -3.78 19.67
CA LEU A 275 -2.13 -5.25 19.62
C LEU A 275 -2.99 -5.86 20.75
N THR A 276 -2.91 -5.29 21.95
CA THR A 276 -3.74 -5.72 23.09
C THR A 276 -5.22 -5.46 22.83
N ASN A 277 -5.55 -4.29 22.28
CA ASN A 277 -6.93 -3.94 21.96
C ASN A 277 -7.48 -4.76 20.78
N PHE A 278 -6.67 -5.03 19.77
CA PHE A 278 -7.01 -5.90 18.65
C PHE A 278 -7.38 -7.31 19.15
N GLN A 279 -6.49 -7.94 19.93
CA GLN A 279 -6.72 -9.27 20.51
C GLN A 279 -8.05 -9.33 21.29
N SER A 280 -8.26 -8.37 22.20
CA SER A 280 -9.46 -8.36 23.05
C SER A 280 -10.75 -8.06 22.26
N THR A 281 -10.68 -7.19 21.25
CA THR A 281 -11.82 -6.85 20.37
C THR A 281 -12.29 -8.07 19.57
N VAL A 282 -11.35 -8.81 18.97
CA VAL A 282 -11.66 -10.04 18.22
C VAL A 282 -12.25 -11.09 19.17
N ALA A 283 -11.63 -11.31 20.33
CA ALA A 283 -12.10 -12.30 21.30
C ALA A 283 -13.54 -11.99 21.79
N ALA A 284 -13.80 -10.71 22.11
CA ALA A 284 -15.12 -10.26 22.53
C ALA A 284 -16.17 -10.46 21.44
N PHE A 285 -15.83 -10.18 20.18
CA PHE A 285 -16.76 -10.38 19.07
C PHE A 285 -17.07 -11.86 18.80
N LEU A 286 -16.05 -12.73 18.83
CA LEU A 286 -16.24 -14.17 18.67
C LEU A 286 -17.09 -14.76 19.80
N ALA A 287 -16.85 -14.34 21.05
CA ALA A 287 -17.66 -14.74 22.20
C ALA A 287 -19.13 -14.33 22.03
N LYS A 288 -19.40 -13.07 21.63
CA LYS A 288 -20.75 -12.56 21.41
C LYS A 288 -21.44 -13.21 20.22
N SER A 289 -20.69 -13.56 19.17
CA SER A 289 -21.20 -14.32 18.04
C SER A 289 -21.66 -15.73 18.47
N LYS A 290 -20.88 -16.38 19.35
CA LYS A 290 -21.25 -17.69 19.91
C LYS A 290 -22.47 -17.59 20.84
N GLU A 291 -22.51 -16.59 21.73
CA GLU A 291 -23.62 -16.34 22.65
C GLU A 291 -24.95 -16.13 21.90
N THR A 292 -24.91 -15.37 20.80
CA THR A 292 -26.07 -15.08 19.96
C THR A 292 -26.38 -16.17 18.93
N GLY A 293 -25.69 -17.31 19.00
CA GLY A 293 -26.00 -18.49 18.19
C GLY A 293 -25.62 -18.38 16.71
N LYS A 294 -24.73 -17.44 16.34
CA LYS A 294 -24.23 -17.29 14.96
C LYS A 294 -23.54 -18.57 14.48
N LYS A 295 -23.75 -18.92 13.21
CA LYS A 295 -23.26 -20.15 12.58
C LYS A 295 -22.21 -19.89 11.50
N ARG A 296 -22.19 -18.69 10.94
CA ARG A 296 -21.28 -18.27 9.87
C ARG A 296 -20.56 -17.00 10.28
N LEU A 297 -19.27 -16.94 9.99
CA LEU A 297 -18.44 -15.76 10.18
C LEU A 297 -17.91 -15.33 8.81
N VAL A 298 -18.21 -14.10 8.42
CA VAL A 298 -17.56 -13.41 7.31
C VAL A 298 -16.42 -12.60 7.90
N ILE A 299 -15.23 -12.75 7.34
CA ILE A 299 -14.06 -11.94 7.70
C ILE A 299 -13.84 -10.99 6.53
N ASP A 300 -14.10 -9.71 6.76
CA ASP A 300 -13.90 -8.66 5.78
C ASP A 300 -12.54 -8.02 6.00
N VAL A 301 -11.59 -8.39 5.13
CA VAL A 301 -10.26 -7.78 5.01
C VAL A 301 -10.15 -6.99 3.70
N ALA A 302 -11.28 -6.62 3.09
CA ALA A 302 -11.26 -5.80 1.89
C ALA A 302 -10.55 -4.48 2.14
N ALA A 303 -9.68 -4.09 1.20
CA ALA A 303 -8.83 -2.91 1.31
C ALA A 303 -7.91 -2.86 2.55
N ASN A 304 -7.70 -3.98 3.25
CA ASN A 304 -6.72 -4.04 4.33
C ASN A 304 -5.31 -3.95 3.74
N GLY A 305 -4.63 -2.83 4.01
CA GLY A 305 -3.29 -2.53 3.50
C GLY A 305 -2.16 -3.29 4.21
N GLY A 306 -2.46 -4.14 5.19
CA GLY A 306 -1.48 -4.84 6.01
C GLY A 306 -1.22 -4.13 7.34
N GLY A 307 -0.01 -4.32 7.87
CA GLY A 307 0.41 -3.82 9.17
C GLY A 307 1.27 -4.83 9.92
N PHE A 308 1.07 -4.94 11.22
CA PHE A 308 1.80 -5.88 12.05
C PHE A 308 1.44 -7.33 11.71
N VAL A 309 2.41 -8.09 11.20
CA VAL A 309 2.26 -9.51 10.88
C VAL A 309 1.74 -10.32 12.10
N VAL A 310 2.16 -9.94 13.31
CA VAL A 310 1.70 -10.59 14.55
C VAL A 310 0.19 -10.42 14.78
N ALA A 311 -0.43 -9.31 14.37
CA ALA A 311 -1.88 -9.14 14.47
C ALA A 311 -2.63 -10.11 13.53
N GLY A 312 -2.08 -10.37 12.34
CA GLY A 312 -2.59 -11.40 11.43
C GLY A 312 -2.53 -12.80 12.04
N TYR A 313 -1.40 -13.16 12.67
CA TYR A 313 -1.27 -14.44 13.37
C TYR A 313 -2.14 -14.55 14.62
N GLU A 314 -2.36 -13.43 15.32
CA GLU A 314 -3.29 -13.36 16.45
C GLU A 314 -4.72 -13.68 16.00
N LEU A 315 -5.20 -13.04 14.93
CA LEU A 315 -6.51 -13.33 14.34
C LEU A 315 -6.61 -14.80 13.93
N PHE A 316 -5.60 -15.33 13.23
CA PHE A 316 -5.56 -16.73 12.83
C PHE A 316 -5.67 -17.67 14.05
N ALA A 317 -4.91 -17.41 15.11
CA ALA A 317 -4.91 -18.25 16.31
C ALA A 317 -6.26 -18.26 17.03
N GLN A 318 -6.98 -17.13 17.06
CA GLN A 318 -8.32 -17.09 17.66
C GLN A 318 -9.38 -17.82 16.82
N LEU A 319 -9.23 -17.83 15.49
CA LEU A 319 -10.15 -18.52 14.58
C LEU A 319 -9.88 -20.03 14.49
N PHE A 320 -8.61 -20.42 14.57
CA PHE A 320 -8.14 -21.79 14.39
C PHE A 320 -7.21 -22.22 15.53
N PRO A 321 -7.70 -22.26 16.79
CA PRO A 321 -6.84 -22.47 17.96
C PRO A 321 -6.13 -23.82 18.00
N GLU A 322 -6.62 -24.80 17.25
CA GLU A 322 -6.03 -26.16 17.18
C GLU A 322 -5.08 -26.32 15.98
N VAL A 323 -4.99 -25.34 15.09
CA VAL A 323 -4.14 -25.41 13.90
C VAL A 323 -2.77 -24.85 14.23
N THR A 324 -1.72 -25.66 14.00
CA THR A 324 -0.34 -25.19 14.14
C THR A 324 -0.08 -24.06 13.15
N ARG A 325 0.39 -22.92 13.68
CA ARG A 325 0.76 -21.77 12.86
C ARG A 325 1.94 -22.14 11.97
N PHE A 326 1.80 -21.90 10.67
CA PHE A 326 2.87 -22.04 9.69
C PHE A 326 3.30 -20.65 9.23
N GLN A 327 4.61 -20.38 9.24
CA GLN A 327 5.20 -19.17 8.67
C GLN A 327 6.02 -19.57 7.46
N ALA A 328 5.54 -19.21 6.26
CA ALA A 328 6.20 -19.54 4.99
C ALA A 328 7.31 -18.54 4.61
N ASN A 329 7.89 -17.84 5.59
CA ASN A 329 8.87 -16.80 5.34
C ASN A 329 10.16 -17.44 4.81
N ASN A 330 10.50 -17.15 3.55
CA ASN A 330 11.72 -17.61 2.92
C ASN A 330 12.35 -16.43 2.16
N LEU A 331 13.58 -16.09 2.53
CA LEU A 331 14.36 -15.05 1.87
C LEU A 331 15.53 -15.71 1.15
N ARG A 332 15.72 -15.36 -0.13
CA ARG A 332 16.89 -15.81 -0.87
C ARG A 332 18.15 -15.24 -0.21
N LEU A 333 19.10 -16.12 0.12
CA LEU A 333 20.39 -15.74 0.66
C LEU A 333 21.27 -15.11 -0.44
N SER A 334 21.09 -13.81 -0.69
CA SER A 334 21.94 -13.04 -1.60
C SER A 334 23.24 -12.58 -0.91
N GLU A 335 24.25 -12.23 -1.70
CA GLU A 335 25.49 -11.66 -1.16
C GLU A 335 25.23 -10.38 -0.35
N GLY A 336 24.28 -9.55 -0.79
CA GLY A 336 23.86 -8.36 -0.05
C GLY A 336 23.28 -8.68 1.33
N ILE A 337 22.44 -9.71 1.44
CA ILE A 337 21.90 -10.17 2.73
C ILE A 337 23.01 -10.70 3.64
N VAL A 338 23.95 -11.48 3.10
CA VAL A 338 25.12 -11.98 3.84
C VAL A 338 25.96 -10.82 4.36
N ASN A 339 26.24 -9.82 3.53
CA ASN A 339 27.04 -8.65 3.90
C ASN A 339 26.33 -7.81 4.97
N LEU A 340 25.03 -7.56 4.82
CA LEU A 340 24.22 -6.84 5.82
C LEU A 340 24.24 -7.56 7.18
N ALA A 341 24.03 -8.88 7.20
CA ALA A 341 24.03 -9.67 8.42
C ALA A 341 25.39 -9.61 9.13
N ARG A 342 26.48 -9.77 8.39
CA ARG A 342 27.85 -9.73 8.93
C ARG A 342 28.24 -8.35 9.44
N LEU A 343 27.91 -7.28 8.70
CA LEU A 343 28.18 -5.91 9.12
C LEU A 343 27.38 -5.55 10.37
N ALA A 344 26.11 -5.92 10.44
CA ALA A 344 25.27 -5.66 11.61
C ALA A 344 25.79 -6.41 12.85
N ALA A 345 26.17 -7.69 12.71
CA ALA A 345 26.72 -8.46 13.83
C ALA A 345 28.14 -8.05 14.25
N ALA A 346 28.88 -7.33 13.40
CA ALA A 346 30.18 -6.77 13.75
C ALA A 346 30.05 -5.56 14.70
N ILE A 347 28.85 -4.98 14.87
CA ILE A 347 28.62 -3.91 15.84
C ILE A 347 28.67 -4.51 17.25
N PRO A 348 29.56 -4.05 18.15
CA PRO A 348 29.63 -4.55 19.52
C PRO A 348 28.30 -4.36 20.25
N SER A 349 27.86 -5.35 21.03
CA SER A 349 26.60 -5.27 21.78
C SER A 349 26.57 -4.16 22.83
N ASN A 350 27.74 -3.67 23.25
CA ASN A 350 27.91 -2.53 24.15
C ASN A 350 28.26 -1.22 23.43
N PHE A 351 28.18 -1.20 22.09
CA PHE A 351 28.39 0.03 21.32
C PHE A 351 27.40 1.09 21.76
N THR A 352 27.91 2.29 22.05
CA THR A 352 27.09 3.44 22.44
C THR A 352 27.38 4.56 21.45
N PRO A 353 26.39 4.98 20.64
CA PRO A 353 26.61 5.99 19.62
C PRO A 353 26.94 7.35 20.25
N SER A 354 28.05 7.94 19.79
CA SER A 354 28.64 9.16 20.36
C SER A 354 28.39 10.40 19.49
N THR A 355 28.17 10.21 18.19
CA THR A 355 27.82 11.27 17.24
C THR A 355 26.34 11.22 16.84
N PRO A 356 25.76 12.32 16.34
CA PRO A 356 24.42 12.30 15.73
C PRO A 356 24.30 11.28 14.59
N GLU A 357 25.34 11.17 13.75
CA GLU A 357 25.38 10.25 12.62
C GLU A 357 25.39 8.78 13.09
N GLU A 358 26.13 8.45 14.14
CA GLU A 358 26.13 7.11 14.73
C GLU A 358 24.77 6.77 15.35
N LYS A 359 24.12 7.75 16.00
CA LYS A 359 22.77 7.56 16.57
C LYS A 359 21.76 7.26 15.46
N GLU A 360 21.77 8.07 14.41
CA GLU A 360 20.90 7.90 13.24
C GLU A 360 21.13 6.54 12.56
N ALA A 361 22.39 6.12 12.41
CA ALA A 361 22.73 4.82 11.81
C ALA A 361 22.23 3.64 12.66
N ILE A 362 22.41 3.70 13.99
CA ILE A 362 21.93 2.66 14.91
C ILE A 362 20.40 2.63 14.96
N GLU A 363 19.74 3.79 14.94
CA GLU A 363 18.28 3.89 14.84
C GLU A 363 17.78 3.27 13.53
N ALA A 364 18.42 3.57 12.39
CA ALA A 364 18.06 3.01 11.10
C ALA A 364 18.24 1.47 11.05
N LEU A 365 19.34 0.95 11.61
CA LEU A 365 19.57 -0.50 11.70
C LEU A 365 18.54 -1.17 12.61
N SER A 366 18.23 -0.56 13.76
CA SER A 366 17.26 -1.09 14.73
C SER A 366 15.83 -1.09 14.19
N ALA A 367 15.50 -0.12 13.35
CA ALA A 367 14.21 -0.02 12.68
C ALA A 367 14.10 -0.89 11.40
N SER A 368 15.20 -1.49 10.93
CA SER A 368 15.20 -2.28 9.71
C SER A 368 14.51 -3.62 9.90
N ALA A 369 13.42 -3.83 9.15
CA ALA A 369 12.70 -5.11 9.09
C ALA A 369 13.54 -6.25 8.47
N VAL A 370 14.63 -5.92 7.77
CA VAL A 370 15.56 -6.92 7.22
C VAL A 370 16.61 -7.29 8.26
N VAL A 371 17.26 -6.30 8.87
CA VAL A 371 18.37 -6.55 9.82
C VAL A 371 17.90 -7.28 11.07
N SER A 372 16.71 -6.95 11.59
CA SER A 372 16.13 -7.66 12.74
C SER A 372 15.93 -9.16 12.48
N ASN A 373 15.69 -9.55 11.23
CA ASN A 373 15.58 -10.93 10.77
C ASN A 373 16.93 -11.54 10.31
N LEU A 374 18.06 -10.92 10.65
CA LEU A 374 19.40 -11.43 10.34
C LEU A 374 20.30 -11.50 11.58
N LEU A 375 19.77 -11.19 12.76
CA LEU A 375 20.51 -11.16 14.02
C LEU A 375 20.00 -12.23 15.01
N PRO A 376 20.88 -12.86 15.79
CA PRO A 376 20.50 -13.80 16.84
C PRO A 376 19.50 -13.23 17.85
N GLY A 377 18.64 -14.10 18.39
CA GLY A 377 17.65 -13.74 19.43
C GLY A 377 16.28 -13.31 18.92
N SER A 378 16.13 -13.01 17.62
CA SER A 378 14.82 -12.69 17.00
C SER A 378 14.32 -13.78 16.06
N ILE A 379 15.15 -14.80 15.78
CA ILE A 379 14.87 -15.88 14.84
C ILE A 379 15.03 -17.21 15.56
N TYR A 380 14.11 -18.12 15.29
CA TYR A 380 14.04 -19.43 15.91
C TYR A 380 13.99 -20.51 14.83
N THR A 381 14.54 -21.67 15.15
CA THR A 381 14.36 -22.90 14.37
C THR A 381 12.89 -23.31 14.34
N PRO A 382 12.47 -24.22 13.44
CA PRO A 382 11.10 -24.72 13.39
C PRO A 382 10.60 -25.36 14.71
N ASP A 383 11.50 -25.90 15.53
CA ASP A 383 11.21 -26.45 16.86
C ASP A 383 11.29 -25.39 17.99
N GLY A 384 11.48 -24.12 17.65
CA GLY A 384 11.41 -22.98 18.58
C GLY A 384 12.70 -22.68 19.34
N GLN A 385 13.84 -23.24 18.94
CA GLN A 385 15.14 -22.91 19.53
C GLN A 385 15.70 -21.64 18.92
N ALA A 386 16.23 -20.73 19.73
CA ALA A 386 16.82 -19.49 19.22
C ALA A 386 18.12 -19.79 18.47
N PHE A 387 18.29 -19.17 17.30
CA PHE A 387 19.62 -19.07 16.70
C PHE A 387 20.52 -18.20 17.56
N THR A 388 21.74 -18.66 17.82
CA THR A 388 22.70 -18.00 18.72
C THR A 388 23.84 -17.30 17.97
N THR A 389 24.03 -17.58 16.68
CA THR A 389 25.03 -16.92 15.83
C THR A 389 24.47 -16.58 14.45
N VAL A 390 25.05 -15.56 13.80
CA VAL A 390 24.72 -15.22 12.41
C VAL A 390 25.03 -16.38 11.47
N ASP A 391 26.11 -17.13 11.70
CA ASP A 391 26.44 -18.28 10.84
C ASP A 391 25.38 -19.38 10.87
N GLN A 392 24.68 -19.57 12.00
CA GLN A 392 23.55 -20.50 12.05
C GLN A 392 22.33 -19.98 11.27
N ILE A 393 22.11 -18.66 11.26
CA ILE A 393 21.03 -18.02 10.51
C ILE A 393 21.29 -18.08 9.00
N LEU A 394 22.54 -17.88 8.58
CA LEU A 394 22.96 -17.89 7.18
C LEU A 394 23.28 -19.30 6.65
N ALA A 395 23.30 -20.32 7.51
CA ALA A 395 23.54 -21.69 7.09
C ALA A 395 22.42 -22.16 6.15
N PRO A 396 22.73 -22.97 5.12
CA PRO A 396 21.69 -23.62 4.32
C PRO A 396 20.78 -24.44 5.23
N GLY A 397 19.48 -24.17 5.17
CA GLY A 397 18.43 -24.89 5.89
C GLY A 397 17.97 -26.16 5.20
#